data_AF-A0A973J0M8-F1
#
_entry.id   AF-A0A973J0M8-F1
#
_cell.length_a   1.000
_cell.length_b   1.000
_cell.length_c   1.000
_cell.angle_alpha   90.00
_cell.angle_beta   90.00
_cell.angle_gamma   90.00
#
_symmetry.space_group_name_H-M   'P 1'
#
loop_
_entity.id
_entity.type
_entity.pdbx_description
1 polymer ?
#
loop_
_entity_poly.entity_id
_entity_poly.type
_entity_poly.pdbx_seq_one_letter_code
_entity_poly.pdbx_strand_id
1 'polypeptide(L)'
;MVPMRLLLKLDPSVVMYLVIIDKLLANRADLLRVKPSEKFFDMVREQVIAHLSESAEPPKEIAGAIMNISDDLMAGREVTLRAGDYIALMSYAKAKKML
;
A
#
# COMPACT_ATOMS: atom_id res chain seq x y z
N MET A 1 40.07 -16.05 -3.33
CA MET A 1 38.74 -15.41 -3.47
C MET A 1 38.16 -15.84 -4.81
N VAL A 2 37.10 -16.65 -4.80
CA VAL A 2 36.45 -17.15 -6.03
C VAL A 2 35.38 -16.15 -6.47
N PRO A 3 35.34 -15.72 -7.74
CA PRO A 3 34.28 -14.84 -8.23
C PRO A 3 32.98 -15.63 -8.36
N MET A 4 31.97 -15.23 -7.59
CA MET A 4 30.64 -15.83 -7.61
C MET A 4 29.90 -15.39 -8.89
N ARG A 5 30.02 -16.17 -9.97
CA ARG A 5 29.14 -16.03 -11.15
C ARG A 5 27.75 -16.51 -10.75
N LEU A 6 26.78 -15.59 -10.64
CA LEU A 6 25.36 -15.92 -10.55
C LEU A 6 24.94 -16.61 -11.86
N LEU A 7 24.90 -17.95 -11.83
CA LEU A 7 24.25 -18.75 -12.86
C LEU A 7 22.75 -18.78 -12.53
N LEU A 8 22.04 -17.73 -12.95
CA LEU A 8 20.57 -17.73 -12.96
C LEU A 8 20.10 -18.77 -14.00
N LYS A 9 19.79 -19.98 -13.54
CA LYS A 9 18.98 -20.92 -14.33
C LYS A 9 17.56 -20.36 -14.35
N LEU A 10 17.24 -19.64 -15.42
CA LEU A 10 15.89 -19.13 -15.67
C LEU A 10 14.97 -20.33 -15.91
N ASP A 11 14.19 -20.68 -14.89
CA ASP A 11 13.14 -21.68 -15.01
C ASP A 11 12.08 -21.17 -16.01
N PRO A 12 11.66 -21.99 -17.00
CA PRO A 12 10.63 -21.60 -17.97
C PRO A 12 9.34 -21.10 -17.31
N SER A 13 9.00 -21.59 -16.11
CA SER A 13 7.84 -21.11 -15.35
C SER A 13 8.00 -19.67 -14.86
N VAL A 14 9.22 -19.26 -14.47
CA VAL A 14 9.53 -17.88 -14.04
C VAL A 14 9.47 -16.94 -15.24
N VAL A 15 10.03 -17.37 -16.37
CA VAL A 15 9.95 -16.60 -17.63
C VAL A 15 8.50 -16.48 -18.09
N MET A 16 7.72 -17.55 -18.01
CA MET A 16 6.31 -17.54 -18.40
C MET A 16 5.45 -16.69 -17.46
N TYR A 17 5.71 -16.72 -16.15
CA TYR A 17 5.02 -15.87 -15.17
C TYR A 17 5.27 -14.38 -15.46
N LEU A 18 6.53 -14.01 -15.74
CA LEU A 18 6.89 -12.65 -16.12
C LEU A 18 6.22 -12.22 -17.43
N VAL A 19 6.17 -13.09 -18.44
CA VAL A 19 5.52 -12.80 -19.74
C VAL A 19 4.00 -12.68 -19.61
N ILE A 20 3.36 -13.51 -18.79
CA ILE A 20 1.91 -13.44 -18.53
C ILE A 20 1.60 -12.13 -17.80
N ILE A 21 2.36 -11.79 -16.77
CA ILE A 21 2.21 -10.51 -16.07
C ILE A 21 2.41 -9.37 -17.06
N ASP A 22 3.52 -9.31 -17.79
CA ASP A 22 3.83 -8.21 -18.72
C ASP A 22 2.73 -8.02 -19.78
N LYS A 23 2.21 -9.11 -20.39
CA LYS A 23 1.09 -9.04 -21.34
C LYS A 23 -0.24 -8.67 -20.71
N LEU A 24 -0.48 -9.06 -19.46
CA LEU A 24 -1.68 -8.69 -18.71
C LEU A 24 -1.64 -7.21 -18.29
N LEU A 25 -0.47 -6.75 -17.82
CA LEU A 25 -0.22 -5.36 -17.43
C LEU A 25 -0.26 -4.43 -18.65
N ALA A 26 0.27 -4.85 -19.81
CA ALA A 26 0.27 -4.04 -21.03
C ALA A 26 -1.14 -3.78 -21.59
N ASN A 27 -2.03 -4.78 -21.53
CA ASN A 27 -3.40 -4.68 -22.05
C ASN A 27 -4.41 -4.12 -21.04
N ARG A 28 -4.02 -3.96 -19.78
CA ARG A 28 -4.88 -3.50 -18.68
C ARG A 28 -4.18 -2.45 -17.80
N ALA A 29 -3.19 -1.73 -18.33
CA ALA A 29 -2.45 -0.69 -17.59
C ALA A 29 -3.41 0.35 -16.97
N ASP A 30 -4.53 0.57 -17.63
CA ASP A 30 -5.60 1.48 -17.20
C ASP A 30 -6.36 0.95 -15.97
N LEU A 31 -6.54 -0.38 -15.85
CA LEU A 31 -7.12 -1.02 -14.66
C LEU A 31 -6.19 -0.99 -13.45
N LEU A 32 -4.89 -0.76 -13.65
CA LEU A 32 -3.90 -0.61 -12.58
C LEU A 32 -3.72 0.85 -12.17
N ARG A 33 -4.22 1.79 -12.99
CA ARG A 33 -4.28 3.23 -12.67
C ARG A 33 -5.48 3.58 -11.80
N VAL A 34 -5.96 2.65 -10.97
CA VAL A 34 -6.92 2.97 -9.91
C VAL A 34 -6.15 3.69 -8.81
N LYS A 35 -5.97 5.01 -8.98
CA LYS A 35 -5.52 5.86 -7.89
C LYS A 35 -6.62 5.88 -6.84
N PRO A 36 -6.29 5.76 -5.54
CA PRO A 36 -7.28 5.98 -4.48
C PRO A 36 -7.92 7.36 -4.69
N SER A 37 -9.23 7.45 -4.45
CA SER A 37 -9.96 8.72 -4.62
C SER A 37 -9.46 9.76 -3.61
N GLU A 38 -9.69 11.04 -3.89
CA GLU A 38 -9.39 12.11 -2.93
C GLU A 38 -10.06 11.86 -1.57
N LYS A 39 -11.30 11.36 -1.58
CA LYS A 39 -12.04 10.97 -0.36
C LYS A 39 -11.32 9.93 0.49
N PHE A 40 -10.61 8.98 -0.13
CA PHE A 40 -9.81 8.02 0.60
C PHE A 40 -8.66 8.72 1.33
N PHE A 41 -7.94 9.60 0.65
CA PHE A 41 -6.83 10.35 1.23
C PHE A 41 -7.30 11.33 2.31
N ASP A 42 -8.45 11.96 2.14
CA ASP A 42 -9.05 12.85 3.13
C ASP A 42 -9.39 12.08 4.41
N MET A 43 -10.02 10.91 4.29
CA MET A 43 -10.29 10.04 5.45
C MET A 43 -9.01 9.65 6.18
N VAL A 44 -7.96 9.23 5.46
CA VAL A 44 -6.67 8.89 6.08
C VAL A 44 -6.08 10.10 6.79
N ARG A 45 -6.10 11.28 6.15
CA ARG A 45 -5.59 12.53 6.72
C ARG A 45 -6.33 12.90 8.00
N GLU A 46 -7.66 12.87 7.99
CA GLU A 46 -8.48 13.17 9.18
C GLU A 46 -8.14 12.26 10.35
N GLN A 47 -8.01 10.95 10.11
CA GLN A 47 -7.67 9.99 11.16
C GLN A 47 -6.26 10.20 11.73
N VAL A 48 -5.29 10.50 10.87
CA VAL A 48 -3.92 10.81 11.29
C VAL A 48 -3.87 12.13 12.08
N ILE A 49 -4.57 13.18 11.63
CA ILE A 49 -4.63 14.46 12.34
C ILE A 49 -5.30 14.29 13.71
N ALA A 50 -6.43 13.58 13.78
CA ALA A 50 -7.12 13.30 15.04
C ALA A 50 -6.20 12.53 16.00
N HIS A 51 -5.44 11.56 15.50
CA HIS A 51 -4.50 10.82 16.33
C HIS A 51 -3.35 11.69 16.84
N LEU A 52 -2.72 12.48 15.97
CA LEU A 52 -1.54 13.29 16.32
C LEU A 52 -1.88 14.55 17.12
N SER A 53 -2.99 15.23 16.80
CA SER A 53 -3.33 16.54 17.36
C SER A 53 -4.28 16.45 18.54
N GLU A 54 -5.22 15.50 18.49
CA GLU A 54 -6.28 15.37 19.50
C GLU A 54 -6.04 14.18 20.45
N SER A 55 -4.94 13.42 20.24
CA SER A 55 -4.65 12.18 20.97
C SER A 55 -5.81 11.17 20.91
N ALA A 56 -6.62 11.23 19.85
CA ALA A 56 -7.74 10.33 19.66
C ALA A 56 -7.24 8.93 19.28
N GLU A 57 -7.86 7.89 19.83
CA GLU A 57 -7.60 6.53 19.37
C GLU A 57 -8.26 6.28 18.01
N PRO A 58 -7.51 5.82 16.99
CA PRO A 58 -8.13 5.48 15.72
C PRO A 58 -9.01 4.23 15.88
N PRO A 59 -10.00 4.03 14.99
CA PRO A 59 -10.82 2.82 14.98
C PRO A 59 -9.97 1.55 14.94
N LYS A 60 -10.35 0.52 15.70
CA LYS A 60 -9.58 -0.72 15.86
C LYS A 60 -9.22 -1.39 14.53
N GLU A 61 -10.07 -1.25 13.53
CA GLU A 61 -9.91 -1.83 12.20
C GLU A 61 -8.76 -1.19 11.41
N ILE A 62 -8.40 0.06 11.71
CA ILE A 62 -7.37 0.83 11.00
C ILE A 62 -6.28 1.37 11.91
N ALA A 63 -6.35 1.11 13.23
CA ALA A 63 -5.43 1.65 14.22
C ALA A 63 -3.96 1.39 13.87
N GLY A 64 -3.61 0.16 13.51
CA GLY A 64 -2.25 -0.18 13.10
C GLY A 64 -1.77 0.65 11.89
N ALA A 65 -2.62 0.84 10.88
CA ALA A 65 -2.28 1.62 9.70
C ALA A 65 -2.08 3.11 10.03
N ILE A 66 -2.99 3.70 10.82
CA ILE A 66 -2.92 5.11 11.21
C ILE A 66 -1.70 5.38 12.11
N MET A 67 -1.42 4.48 13.05
CA MET A 67 -0.25 4.59 13.92
C MET A 67 1.06 4.47 13.12
N ASN A 68 1.17 3.50 12.21
CA ASN A 68 2.36 3.37 11.36
C ASN A 68 2.62 4.65 10.52
N ILE A 69 1.56 5.21 9.93
CA ILE A 69 1.65 6.47 9.17
C ILE A 69 2.08 7.63 10.08
N SER A 70 1.50 7.69 11.27
CA SER A 70 1.80 8.74 12.26
C SER A 70 3.26 8.65 12.73
N ASP A 71 3.75 7.45 13.00
CA ASP A 71 5.14 7.19 13.39
C ASP A 71 6.14 7.58 12.30
N ASP A 72 5.82 7.27 11.03
CA ASP A 72 6.66 7.68 9.89
C ASP A 72 6.68 9.21 9.74
N LEU A 73 5.54 9.89 9.89
CA LEU A 73 5.46 11.35 9.87
C LEU A 73 6.25 11.99 11.01
N MET A 74 6.07 11.51 12.24
CA MET A 74 6.76 12.03 13.42
C MET A 74 8.27 11.80 13.34
N ALA A 75 8.70 10.70 12.73
CA ALA A 75 10.11 10.41 12.51
C ALA A 75 10.71 11.12 11.28
N GLY A 76 9.92 11.91 10.54
CA GLY A 76 10.35 12.58 9.31
C GLY A 76 10.73 11.61 8.18
N ARG A 77 10.22 10.37 8.22
CA ARG A 77 10.41 9.37 7.17
C ARG A 77 9.38 9.56 6.05
N GLU A 78 9.72 9.04 4.88
CA GLU A 78 8.74 8.91 3.80
C GLU A 78 7.64 7.93 4.22
N VAL A 79 6.39 8.40 4.23
CA VAL A 79 5.23 7.59 4.60
C VAL A 79 5.05 6.47 3.59
N THR A 80 5.22 5.22 4.05
CA THR A 80 5.09 4.05 3.20
C THR A 80 3.89 3.22 3.62
N LEU A 81 2.85 3.18 2.78
CA LEU A 81 1.69 2.32 2.98
C LEU A 81 2.02 0.87 2.60
N ARG A 82 2.03 -0.02 3.59
CA ARG A 82 2.17 -1.46 3.34
C ARG A 82 0.86 -2.00 2.75
N ALA A 83 0.95 -3.10 2.01
CA ALA A 83 -0.23 -3.72 1.38
C ALA A 83 -1.35 -4.06 2.41
N GLY A 84 -0.97 -4.55 3.59
CA GLY A 84 -1.91 -4.83 4.68
C GLY A 84 -2.62 -3.58 5.19
N ASP A 85 -1.86 -2.49 5.41
CA ASP A 85 -2.40 -1.20 5.86
C ASP A 85 -3.37 -0.62 4.83
N TYR A 86 -3.00 -0.68 3.55
CA TYR A 86 -3.86 -0.25 2.46
C TYR A 86 -5.18 -1.04 2.39
N ILE A 87 -5.11 -2.37 2.52
CA ILE A 87 -6.31 -3.22 2.51
C ILE A 87 -7.22 -2.89 3.71
N ALA A 88 -6.65 -2.68 4.90
CA ALA A 88 -7.41 -2.32 6.09
C ALA A 88 -8.14 -0.98 5.91
N LEU A 89 -7.41 0.06 5.48
CA LEU A 89 -7.97 1.39 5.22
C LEU A 89 -9.04 1.38 4.13
N MET A 90 -8.81 0.63 3.04
CA MET A 90 -9.75 0.52 1.92
C MET A 90 -11.02 -0.22 2.33
N SER A 91 -10.87 -1.29 3.13
CA SER A 91 -12.01 -2.06 3.66
C SER A 91 -12.86 -1.21 4.61
N TYR A 92 -12.20 -0.43 5.47
CA TYR A 92 -12.87 0.52 6.36
C TYR A 92 -13.61 1.61 5.58
N ALA A 93 -12.96 2.22 4.59
CA ALA A 93 -13.57 3.24 3.75
C ALA A 93 -14.83 2.74 3.03
N LYS A 94 -14.78 1.52 2.48
CA LYS A 94 -15.95 0.86 1.87
C LYS A 94 -17.05 0.57 2.88
N ALA A 95 -16.70 0.06 4.07
CA ALA A 95 -17.67 -0.23 5.12
C ALA A 95 -18.41 1.02 5.62
N LYS A 96 -17.73 2.17 5.63
CA LYS A 96 -18.30 3.47 6.00
C LYS A 96 -18.98 4.21 4.84
N LYS A 97 -19.07 3.60 3.65
CA LYS A 97 -19.63 4.21 2.42
C LYS A 97 -18.97 5.54 2.05
N MET A 98 -17.67 5.67 2.34
CA MET A 98 -16.86 6.84 1.99
C MET A 98 -16.32 6.77 0.54
N LEU A 99 -16.48 5.60 -0.09
CA LEU A 99 -16.10 5.27 -1.47
C LEU A 99 -17.29 4.69 -2.23
#